data_AF-A0A950HCF8-F1
#
_entry.id   AF-A0A950HCF8-F1
#
_cell.length_a   1.000
_cell.length_b   1.000
_cell.length_c   1.000
_cell.angle_alpha   90.00
_cell.angle_beta   90.00
_cell.angle_gamma   90.00
#
_symmetry.space_group_name_H-M   'P 1'
#
loop_
_entity.id
_entity.type
_entity.pdbx_description
1 polymer ?
#
loop_
_entity_poly.entity_id
_entity_poly.type
_entity_poly.pdbx_seq_one_letter_code
_entity_poly.pdbx_strand_id
1 'polypeptide(L)'
;SNGVNGDLCEEIGWPELVETVAHVRDTLTAEERAHLGILGTNYGEAGAINLYGPRYSLPRAISGVNSFWYRGYGDPPPEVVIVLGLPRQAVEEKFMSCYLAAHTFNRYGVANEETLRHPDIFVCRGPRPNWPELWKHFRYYG
;
A
#
# COMPACT_ATOMS: atom_id res chain seq x y z
N SER A 1 17.93 29.06 -10.74
CA SER A 1 16.98 28.08 -11.33
C SER A 1 17.57 26.70 -11.10
N ASN A 2 16.89 25.78 -10.40
CA ASN A 2 17.09 24.31 -10.46
C ASN A 2 16.29 23.64 -9.33
N GLY A 3 14.95 23.67 -9.44
CA GLY A 3 14.04 23.11 -8.44
C GLY A 3 12.93 22.27 -9.07
N VAL A 4 13.25 21.38 -10.01
CA VAL A 4 12.24 20.55 -10.71
C VAL A 4 12.67 19.08 -10.90
N ASN A 5 13.86 18.65 -10.47
CA ASN A 5 14.36 17.30 -10.77
C ASN A 5 14.29 16.28 -9.62
N GLY A 6 13.85 16.67 -8.41
CA GLY A 6 13.71 15.77 -7.27
C GLY A 6 12.41 14.97 -7.33
N ASP A 7 11.28 15.69 -7.41
CA ASP A 7 9.92 15.11 -7.39
C ASP A 7 9.66 14.15 -8.57
N LEU A 8 10.22 14.43 -9.75
CA LEU A 8 10.08 13.58 -10.94
C LEU A 8 10.82 12.24 -10.84
N CYS A 9 11.84 12.12 -9.99
CA CYS A 9 12.55 10.85 -9.76
C CYS A 9 11.81 9.94 -8.77
N GLU A 10 11.06 10.51 -7.82
CA GLU A 10 10.31 9.74 -6.83
C GLU A 10 9.05 9.10 -7.41
N GLU A 11 8.43 9.70 -8.43
CA GLU A 11 7.24 9.16 -9.11
C GLU A 11 7.53 8.09 -10.17
N ILE A 12 8.81 7.78 -10.43
CA ILE A 12 9.19 6.74 -11.40
C ILE A 12 8.74 5.37 -10.87
N GLY A 13 7.88 4.70 -11.62
CA GLY A 13 7.31 3.40 -11.27
C GLY A 13 5.98 3.45 -10.54
N TRP A 14 5.47 4.64 -10.17
CA TRP A 14 4.15 4.77 -9.52
C TRP A 14 3.00 4.28 -10.42
N PRO A 15 2.96 4.60 -11.73
CA PRO A 15 1.92 4.08 -12.60
C PRO A 15 1.90 2.54 -12.64
N GLU A 16 3.08 1.91 -12.74
CA GLU A 16 3.26 0.45 -12.78
C GLU A 16 2.91 -0.21 -11.44
N LEU A 17 3.29 0.40 -10.31
CA LEU A 17 2.90 -0.03 -8.97
C LEU A 17 1.37 -0.07 -8.85
N VAL A 18 0.71 1.03 -9.22
CA VAL A 18 -0.76 1.16 -9.09
C VAL A 18 -1.48 0.20 -10.04
N GLU A 19 -0.97 0.01 -11.25
CA GLU A 19 -1.48 -0.99 -12.19
C GLU A 19 -1.36 -2.41 -11.61
N THR A 20 -0.22 -2.74 -11.00
CA THR A 20 -0.01 -4.04 -10.33
C THR A 20 -1.00 -4.23 -9.18
N VAL A 21 -1.23 -3.19 -8.36
CA VAL A 21 -2.22 -3.23 -7.28
C VAL A 21 -3.64 -3.40 -7.83
N ALA A 22 -3.97 -2.77 -8.95
CA ALA A 22 -5.24 -2.97 -9.63
C ALA A 22 -5.41 -4.42 -10.10
N HIS A 23 -4.37 -5.01 -10.71
CA HIS A 23 -4.39 -6.42 -11.09
C HIS A 23 -4.54 -7.35 -9.89
N VAL A 24 -3.84 -7.11 -8.78
CA VAL A 24 -4.02 -7.88 -7.54
C VAL A 24 -5.46 -7.78 -7.04
N ARG A 25 -6.04 -6.57 -6.99
CA ARG A 25 -7.45 -6.36 -6.63
C ARG A 25 -8.40 -7.13 -7.55
N ASP A 26 -8.07 -7.21 -8.83
CA ASP A 26 -8.89 -7.92 -9.83
C ASP A 26 -8.81 -9.46 -9.71
N THR A 27 -7.90 -10.00 -8.89
CA THR A 27 -7.90 -11.43 -8.52
C THR A 27 -8.83 -11.76 -7.35
N LEU A 28 -9.24 -10.75 -6.57
CA LEU A 28 -10.11 -10.93 -5.41
C LEU A 28 -11.57 -11.15 -5.82
N THR A 29 -12.36 -11.81 -4.97
CA THR A 29 -13.80 -11.95 -5.16
C THR A 29 -14.53 -10.60 -5.04
N ALA A 30 -15.76 -10.50 -5.53
CA ALA A 30 -16.55 -9.26 -5.43
C ALA A 30 -16.80 -8.84 -3.96
N GLU A 31 -17.02 -9.80 -3.08
CA GLU A 31 -17.20 -9.58 -1.63
C GLU A 31 -15.92 -9.02 -1.00
N GLU A 32 -14.77 -9.62 -1.28
CA GLU A 32 -13.48 -9.12 -0.78
C GLU A 32 -13.15 -7.72 -1.28
N ARG A 33 -13.49 -7.40 -2.54
CA ARG A 33 -13.30 -6.06 -3.11
C ARG A 33 -14.16 -5.01 -2.42
N ALA A 34 -15.36 -5.37 -1.94
CA ALA A 34 -16.25 -4.44 -1.24
C ALA A 34 -15.70 -4.01 0.12
N HIS A 35 -14.86 -4.84 0.74
CA HIS A 35 -14.23 -4.59 2.04
C HIS A 35 -12.70 -4.44 1.96
N LEU A 36 -12.19 -4.03 0.79
CA LEU A 36 -10.76 -3.90 0.53
C LEU A 36 -10.20 -2.56 1.02
N GLY A 37 -9.11 -2.62 1.78
CA GLY A 37 -8.20 -1.51 2.03
C GLY A 37 -6.87 -1.66 1.29
N ILE A 38 -6.19 -0.55 1.02
CA ILE A 38 -4.81 -0.56 0.51
C ILE A 38 -3.94 0.17 1.54
N LEU A 39 -2.95 -0.52 2.11
CA LEU A 39 -2.05 0.01 3.12
C LEU A 39 -0.68 0.31 2.49
N GLY A 40 -0.35 1.59 2.39
CA GLY A 40 0.99 2.07 2.05
C GLY A 40 1.76 2.46 3.32
N THR A 41 3.05 2.15 3.37
CA THR A 41 3.90 2.39 4.56
C THR A 41 4.83 3.59 4.43
N ASN A 42 4.98 4.14 3.22
CA ASN A 42 5.68 5.39 2.99
C ASN A 42 4.81 6.40 2.23
N TYR A 43 5.32 7.63 2.08
CA TYR A 43 4.60 8.70 1.37
C TYR A 43 4.44 8.38 -0.12
N GLY A 44 5.44 7.75 -0.75
CA GLY A 44 5.43 7.43 -2.17
C GLY A 44 4.34 6.42 -2.54
N GLU A 45 4.23 5.32 -1.82
CA GLU A 45 3.19 4.30 -2.00
C GLU A 45 1.79 4.87 -1.78
N ALA A 46 1.58 5.58 -0.67
CA ALA A 46 0.29 6.16 -0.35
C ALA A 46 -0.09 7.29 -1.33
N GLY A 47 0.90 8.06 -1.78
CA GLY A 47 0.78 9.09 -2.81
C GLY A 47 0.41 8.49 -4.16
N ALA A 48 1.11 7.45 -4.60
CA ALA A 48 0.87 6.74 -5.85
C ALA A 48 -0.56 6.24 -5.97
N ILE A 49 -1.03 5.52 -4.94
CA ILE A 49 -2.40 4.99 -4.89
C ILE A 49 -3.43 6.13 -4.91
N ASN A 50 -3.20 7.21 -4.17
CA ASN A 50 -4.15 8.33 -4.15
C ASN A 50 -4.17 9.13 -5.45
N LEU A 51 -3.05 9.24 -6.16
CA LEU A 51 -2.92 9.99 -7.40
C LEU A 51 -3.41 9.17 -8.61
N TYR A 52 -2.93 7.94 -8.75
CA TYR A 52 -3.18 7.10 -9.91
C TYR A 52 -4.30 6.07 -9.70
N GLY A 53 -4.61 5.69 -8.46
CA GLY A 53 -5.62 4.68 -8.15
C GLY A 53 -7.06 4.99 -8.61
N PRO A 54 -7.52 6.26 -8.64
CA PRO A 54 -8.85 6.59 -9.14
C PRO A 54 -9.14 6.08 -10.56
N ARG A 55 -8.12 6.03 -11.45
CA ARG A 55 -8.29 5.52 -12.83
C ARG A 55 -8.67 4.04 -12.88
N TYR A 56 -8.36 3.29 -11.82
CA TYR A 56 -8.72 1.89 -11.66
C TYR A 56 -9.84 1.70 -10.64
N SER A 57 -10.49 2.75 -10.14
CA SER A 57 -11.47 2.64 -9.04
C SER A 57 -10.89 1.93 -7.81
N LEU A 58 -9.63 2.20 -7.46
CA LEU A 58 -9.04 1.72 -6.21
C LEU A 58 -9.52 2.58 -5.03
N PRO A 59 -9.68 1.99 -3.83
CA PRO A 59 -9.92 2.78 -2.62
C PRO A 59 -8.71 3.69 -2.35
N ARG A 60 -8.92 4.77 -1.60
CA ARG A 60 -7.83 5.62 -1.15
C ARG A 60 -6.88 4.83 -0.25
N ALA A 61 -5.59 5.15 -0.32
CA ALA A 61 -4.61 4.51 0.55
C ALA A 61 -4.86 4.87 2.02
N ILE A 62 -4.79 3.84 2.85
CA ILE A 62 -4.58 3.90 4.28
C ILE A 62 -3.06 4.02 4.48
N SER A 63 -2.63 4.92 5.36
CA SER A 63 -1.23 4.99 5.73
C SER A 63 -1.02 5.54 7.12
N GLY A 64 0.03 5.02 7.75
CA GLY A 64 0.51 5.41 9.06
C GLY A 64 1.33 6.70 9.09
N VAL A 65 1.70 7.23 7.92
CA VAL A 65 2.59 8.38 7.80
C VAL A 65 1.84 9.71 7.85
N ASN A 66 2.41 10.70 8.53
CA ASN A 66 1.97 12.09 8.49
C ASN A 66 0.45 12.27 8.70
N SER A 67 -0.19 13.09 7.84
CA SER A 67 -1.60 13.42 7.92
C SER A 67 -2.54 12.28 7.51
N PHE A 68 -2.03 11.21 6.88
CA PHE A 68 -2.83 10.03 6.55
C PHE A 68 -3.30 9.31 7.81
N TRP A 69 -2.46 9.27 8.85
CA TRP A 69 -2.80 8.59 10.10
C TRP A 69 -4.09 9.13 10.73
N TYR A 70 -4.31 10.45 10.64
CA TYR A 70 -5.52 11.11 11.16
C TYR A 70 -6.79 10.77 10.37
N ARG A 71 -6.68 10.25 9.15
CA ARG A 71 -7.83 9.78 8.36
C ARG A 71 -8.31 8.39 8.77
N GLY A 72 -7.52 7.69 9.59
CA GLY A 72 -7.83 6.34 10.06
C GLY A 72 -7.72 5.28 8.96
N TYR A 73 -8.18 4.07 9.29
CA TYR A 73 -8.14 2.89 8.43
C TYR A 73 -9.47 2.63 7.68
N GLY A 74 -10.43 3.55 7.78
CA GLY A 74 -11.77 3.42 7.17
C GLY A 74 -12.87 3.02 8.16
N ASP A 75 -14.12 3.30 7.77
CA ASP A 75 -15.35 2.89 8.47
C ASP A 75 -16.38 2.44 7.40
N PRO A 76 -16.76 1.15 7.34
CA PRO A 76 -16.31 0.07 8.21
C PRO A 76 -14.81 -0.28 8.02
N PRO A 77 -14.15 -0.90 9.02
CA PRO A 77 -12.77 -1.35 8.88
C PRO A 77 -12.62 -2.39 7.75
N PRO A 78 -11.53 -2.36 6.97
CA PRO A 78 -11.36 -3.30 5.86
C PRO A 78 -11.07 -4.71 6.37
N GLU A 79 -11.62 -5.72 5.69
CA GLU A 79 -11.45 -7.13 6.03
C GLU A 79 -10.30 -7.76 5.26
N VAL A 80 -10.05 -7.25 4.04
CA VAL A 80 -8.94 -7.61 3.16
C VAL A 80 -8.07 -6.38 2.96
N VAL A 81 -6.76 -6.54 3.03
CA VAL A 81 -5.80 -5.44 2.85
C VAL A 81 -4.75 -5.84 1.82
N ILE A 82 -4.59 -5.04 0.78
CA ILE A 82 -3.37 -5.07 -0.04
C ILE A 82 -2.31 -4.24 0.68
N VAL A 83 -1.19 -4.86 1.04
CA VAL A 83 -0.12 -4.24 1.82
C VAL A 83 1.10 -4.02 0.93
N LEU A 84 1.60 -2.79 0.94
CA LEU A 84 2.79 -2.34 0.22
C LEU A 84 3.92 -2.02 1.22
N GLY A 85 5.16 -2.29 0.84
CA GLY A 85 6.33 -1.78 1.56
C GLY A 85 6.67 -2.48 2.88
N LEU A 86 6.02 -3.61 3.21
CA LEU A 86 6.37 -4.42 4.38
C LEU A 86 7.03 -5.74 3.98
N PRO A 87 8.09 -6.17 4.68
CA PRO A 87 8.62 -7.52 4.50
C PRO A 87 7.64 -8.57 5.04
N ARG A 88 7.75 -9.81 4.54
CA ARG A 88 6.93 -10.97 4.95
C ARG A 88 6.77 -11.08 6.47
N GLN A 89 7.87 -11.02 7.21
CA GLN A 89 7.83 -11.16 8.67
C GLN A 89 6.92 -10.10 9.32
N ALA A 90 7.00 -8.84 8.85
CA ALA A 90 6.23 -7.75 9.42
C ALA A 90 4.73 -7.87 9.14
N VAL A 91 4.33 -8.42 7.99
CA VAL A 91 2.91 -8.66 7.69
C VAL A 91 2.36 -9.86 8.46
N GLU A 92 3.15 -10.91 8.66
CA GLU A 92 2.75 -12.10 9.42
C GLU A 92 2.61 -11.80 10.93
N GLU A 93 3.35 -10.83 11.46
CA GLU A 93 3.17 -10.32 12.82
C GLU A 93 1.88 -9.49 13.00
N LYS A 94 1.42 -8.80 11.93
CA LYS A 94 0.31 -7.84 11.97
C LYS A 94 -1.04 -8.42 11.54
N PHE A 95 -1.03 -9.51 10.79
CA PHE A 95 -2.24 -10.12 10.22
C PHE A 95 -2.28 -11.63 10.48
N MET A 96 -3.48 -12.19 10.49
CA MET A 96 -3.70 -13.62 10.73
C MET A 96 -3.28 -14.46 9.53
N SER A 97 -3.51 -13.97 8.32
CA SER A 97 -3.17 -14.65 7.08
C SER A 97 -2.70 -13.62 6.05
N CYS A 98 -1.55 -13.88 5.42
CA CYS A 98 -1.05 -13.12 4.30
C CYS A 98 -0.49 -14.08 3.24
N TYR A 99 -0.68 -13.74 1.97
CA TYR A 99 0.03 -14.38 0.87
C TYR A 99 0.67 -13.33 -0.03
N LEU A 100 1.80 -13.69 -0.63
CA LEU A 100 2.48 -12.87 -1.61
C LEU A 100 1.67 -12.89 -2.90
N ALA A 101 1.17 -11.73 -3.32
CA ALA A 101 0.28 -11.60 -4.47
C ALA A 101 1.00 -11.09 -5.72
N ALA A 102 2.01 -10.24 -5.54
CA ALA A 102 2.84 -9.72 -6.62
C ALA A 102 4.16 -9.17 -6.09
N HIS A 103 5.03 -8.77 -7.02
CA HIS A 103 6.17 -7.92 -6.73
C HIS A 103 6.02 -6.60 -7.49
N THR A 104 6.42 -5.49 -6.88
CA THR A 104 6.60 -4.21 -7.56
C THR A 104 7.70 -4.39 -8.59
N PHE A 105 7.42 -3.98 -9.82
CA PHE A 105 8.42 -3.87 -10.87
C PHE A 105 8.38 -2.44 -11.41
N ASN A 106 9.51 -1.95 -11.89
CA ASN A 106 9.50 -0.83 -12.83
C ASN A 106 10.15 -1.24 -14.15
N ARG A 107 9.58 -0.76 -15.25
CA ARG A 107 10.00 -1.07 -16.63
C ARG A 107 11.41 -0.57 -16.99
N TYR A 108 12.02 0.23 -16.12
CA TYR A 108 13.32 0.86 -16.36
C TYR A 108 14.46 0.19 -15.57
N GLY A 109 14.18 -0.82 -14.74
CA GLY A 109 15.18 -1.44 -13.86
C GLY A 109 15.78 -0.46 -12.86
N VAL A 110 15.07 0.65 -12.57
CA VAL A 110 15.54 1.72 -11.70
C VAL A 110 15.37 1.29 -10.26
N ALA A 111 16.46 1.37 -9.52
CA ALA A 111 16.50 0.98 -8.14
C ALA A 111 16.01 2.16 -7.27
N ASN A 112 14.75 2.16 -6.82
CA ASN A 112 14.21 3.08 -5.80
C ASN A 112 13.92 2.32 -4.50
N GLU A 113 13.60 3.00 -3.39
CA GLU A 113 13.38 2.33 -2.09
C GLU A 113 12.28 1.26 -2.17
N GLU A 114 11.24 1.52 -2.97
CA GLU A 114 10.07 0.70 -3.22
C GLU A 114 10.44 -0.59 -3.95
N THR A 115 11.34 -0.53 -4.93
CA THR A 115 11.79 -1.71 -5.70
C THR A 115 12.96 -2.44 -5.04
N LEU A 116 13.75 -1.76 -4.19
CA LEU A 116 14.96 -2.32 -3.58
C LEU A 116 14.78 -2.89 -2.18
N ARG A 117 13.95 -2.28 -1.33
CA ARG A 117 13.86 -2.70 0.08
C ARG A 117 12.76 -3.72 0.30
N HIS A 118 11.54 -3.45 -0.16
CA HIS A 118 10.37 -4.28 0.09
C HIS A 118 9.44 -4.34 -1.14
N PRO A 119 9.85 -5.02 -2.22
CA PRO A 119 9.07 -5.06 -3.45
C PRO A 119 7.83 -5.94 -3.35
N ASP A 120 7.63 -6.63 -2.24
CA ASP A 120 6.54 -7.60 -2.10
C ASP A 120 5.20 -6.90 -1.87
N ILE A 121 4.20 -7.30 -2.65
CA ILE A 121 2.80 -6.90 -2.46
C ILE A 121 2.07 -8.10 -1.84
N PHE A 122 1.54 -7.92 -0.64
CA PHE A 122 0.78 -8.96 0.06
C PHE A 122 -0.71 -8.68 0.04
N VAL A 123 -1.51 -9.75 0.02
CA VAL A 123 -2.93 -9.70 0.39
C VAL A 123 -3.07 -10.32 1.77
N CYS A 124 -3.55 -9.53 2.72
CA CYS A 124 -3.64 -9.88 4.13
C CYS A 124 -5.07 -9.80 4.66
N ARG A 125 -5.38 -10.63 5.67
CA ARG A 125 -6.69 -10.72 6.35
C ARG A 125 -6.50 -10.87 7.86
N GLY A 126 -7.49 -10.39 8.62
CA GLY A 126 -7.55 -10.55 10.07
C GLY A 126 -6.45 -9.77 10.80
N PRO A 127 -6.59 -8.45 11.01
CA PRO A 127 -5.61 -7.67 11.78
C PRO A 127 -5.44 -8.21 13.20
N ARG A 128 -4.21 -8.27 13.70
CA ARG A 128 -3.88 -8.76 15.05
C ARG A 128 -3.66 -7.59 16.02
N PRO A 129 -4.32 -7.56 17.20
CA PRO A 129 -5.49 -8.36 17.59
C PRO A 129 -6.80 -7.86 16.94
N ASN A 130 -6.84 -6.59 16.52
CA ASN A 130 -7.93 -5.96 15.78
C ASN A 130 -7.43 -4.62 15.20
N TRP A 131 -8.23 -3.95 14.37
CA TRP A 131 -7.87 -2.66 13.76
C TRP A 131 -7.54 -1.54 14.76
N PRO A 132 -8.37 -1.25 15.78
CA PRO A 132 -8.05 -0.21 16.76
C PRO A 132 -6.68 -0.37 17.43
N GLU A 133 -6.32 -1.59 17.84
CA GLU A 133 -5.02 -1.85 18.47
C GLU A 133 -3.88 -1.84 17.44
N LEU A 134 -4.09 -2.44 16.27
CA LEU A 134 -3.10 -2.44 15.19
C LEU A 134 -2.77 -1.00 14.75
N TRP A 135 -3.77 -0.13 14.63
CA TRP A 135 -3.61 1.25 14.15
C TRP A 135 -2.73 2.13 15.05
N LYS A 136 -2.71 1.85 16.37
CA LYS A 136 -1.82 2.55 17.31
C LYS A 136 -0.34 2.34 16.97
N HIS A 137 -0.01 1.20 16.37
CA HIS A 137 1.36 0.83 16.01
C HIS A 137 1.78 1.31 14.62
N PHE A 138 0.85 1.86 13.84
CA PHE A 138 1.12 2.40 12.51
C PHE A 138 1.53 3.88 12.52
N ARG A 139 1.66 4.55 13.66
CA ARG A 139 2.04 5.97 13.67
C ARG A 139 3.54 6.13 13.41
N TYR A 140 3.90 6.51 12.19
CA TYR A 140 5.28 6.80 11.79
C TYR A 140 5.47 8.31 11.62
N TYR A 141 6.49 8.85 12.29
CA TYR A 141 7.07 10.14 11.93
C TYR A 141 8.21 9.83 10.97
N GLY A 142 8.13 10.36 9.74
CA GLY A 142 9.14 10.13 8.71
C GLY A 142 10.56 10.49 9.14
#